data_AF-A0A7V8QR16-F1
#
_entry.id   AF-A0A7V8QR16-F1
#
_cell.length_a   1.000
_cell.length_b   1.000
_cell.length_c   1.000
_cell.angle_alpha   90.00
_cell.angle_beta   90.00
_cell.angle_gamma   90.00
#
_symmetry.space_group_name_H-M   'P 1'
#
loop_
_entity.id
_entity.type
_entity.pdbx_description
1 polymer ?
#
loop_
_entity_poly.entity_id
_entity_poly.type
_entity_poly.pdbx_seq_one_letter_code
_entity_poly.pdbx_strand_id
1 'polypeptide(L)'
;MLGVTLLLIILTIICIILVNHIKMIRTGDPNENESTYWMFSYDFKSQNKEWVPENNVLLKRKRKRNTLIFALYINVFLIFLTFNSFIAYLLDVIITTQKFNYPI
;
A
#
# COMPACT_ATOMS: atom_id res chain seq x y z
N MET A 1 15.06 3.12 -17.85
CA MET A 1 15.56 2.65 -16.54
C MET A 1 15.58 3.76 -15.48
N LEU A 2 16.36 4.85 -15.65
CA LEU A 2 16.56 5.87 -14.60
C LEU A 2 15.26 6.55 -14.10
N GLY A 3 14.35 6.90 -15.02
CA GLY A 3 13.05 7.47 -14.65
C GLY A 3 12.17 6.49 -13.86
N VAL A 4 12.15 5.21 -14.26
CA VAL A 4 11.39 4.16 -13.57
C VAL A 4 11.96 3.90 -12.18
N THR A 5 13.29 3.88 -12.04
CA THR A 5 13.95 3.72 -10.73
C THR A 5 13.67 4.90 -9.81
N LEU A 6 13.71 6.13 -10.32
CA LEU A 6 13.42 7.33 -9.52
C LEU A 6 11.95 7.36 -9.08
N LEU A 7 11.03 6.98 -9.96
CA LEU A 7 9.61 6.86 -9.63
C LEU A 7 9.36 5.79 -8.55
N LEU A 8 10.01 4.62 -8.66
CA LEU A 8 9.94 3.56 -7.64
C LEU A 8 10.44 4.04 -6.27
N ILE A 9 11.53 4.81 -6.23
CA ILE A 9 12.05 5.39 -4.97
C ILE A 9 11.04 6.37 -4.37
N ILE A 10 10.43 7.24 -5.18
CA ILE A 10 9.42 8.18 -4.69
C ILE A 10 8.20 7.44 -4.15
N LEU A 11 7.67 6.45 -4.88
CA LEU A 11 6.49 5.68 -4.45
C LEU A 11 6.76 4.90 -3.15
N THR A 12 7.97 4.34 -3.00
CA THR A 12 8.36 3.64 -1.76
C THR A 12 8.50 4.59 -0.57
N ILE A 13 9.04 5.79 -0.75
CA ILE A 13 9.06 6.85 0.28
C ILE A 13 7.64 7.22 0.71
N ILE A 14 6.74 7.47 -0.25
CA ILE A 14 5.33 7.77 0.04
C ILE A 14 4.68 6.61 0.80
N CYS A 15 5.00 5.37 0.46
CA CYS A 15 4.48 4.18 1.14
C CYS A 15 4.90 4.16 2.63
N ILE A 16 6.18 4.42 2.92
CA ILE A 16 6.68 4.50 4.31
C ILE A 16 5.96 5.61 5.09
N ILE A 17 5.80 6.79 4.49
CA ILE A 17 5.10 7.92 5.11
C ILE A 17 3.65 7.55 5.43
N LEU A 18 2.94 6.92 4.48
CA LEU A 18 1.55 6.48 4.67
C LEU A 18 1.43 5.44 5.79
N VAL A 19 2.32 4.43 5.81
CA VAL A 19 2.33 3.39 6.86
C VAL A 19 2.49 4.03 8.24
N ASN A 20 3.47 4.92 8.40
CA ASN A 20 3.71 5.59 9.68
C ASN A 20 2.53 6.48 10.09
N HIS A 21 1.94 7.19 9.14
CA HIS A 21 0.78 8.05 9.39
C HIS A 21 -0.47 7.24 9.78
N ILE A 22 -0.73 6.10 9.13
CA ILE A 22 -1.84 5.21 9.48
C ILE A 22 -1.63 4.60 10.86
N LYS A 23 -0.40 4.15 11.20
CA LYS A 23 -0.08 3.59 12.51
C LYS A 23 -0.24 4.60 13.65
N MET A 24 0.03 5.88 13.38
CA MET A 24 -0.17 6.97 14.34
C MET A 24 -1.66 7.27 14.60
N ILE A 25 -2.53 7.08 13.60
CA ILE A 25 -3.98 7.29 13.74
C ILE A 25 -4.63 6.01 14.28
N ARG A 26 -4.74 5.91 15.62
CA ARG A 26 -5.54 4.86 16.28
C ARG A 26 -6.99 5.30 16.44
N THR A 27 -7.94 4.46 16.04
CA THR A 27 -9.37 4.73 16.23
C THR A 27 -9.90 4.25 17.58
N GLY A 28 -9.09 3.48 18.32
CA GLY A 28 -9.43 2.93 19.63
C GLY A 28 -10.07 1.53 19.56
N ASP A 29 -10.08 0.91 18.38
CA ASP A 29 -10.53 -0.47 18.20
C ASP A 29 -9.50 -1.45 18.81
N PRO A 30 -9.92 -2.40 19.67
CA PRO A 30 -9.01 -3.37 20.29
C PRO A 30 -8.33 -4.30 19.27
N ASN A 31 -8.91 -4.45 18.07
CA ASN A 31 -8.33 -5.27 17.01
C ASN A 31 -7.29 -4.51 16.17
N GLU A 32 -7.20 -3.18 16.31
CA GLU A 32 -6.17 -2.38 15.65
C GLU A 32 -4.82 -2.55 16.34
N ASN A 33 -3.86 -3.11 15.61
CA ASN A 33 -2.49 -3.33 16.07
C ASN A 33 -1.50 -3.10 14.91
N GLU A 34 -0.20 -3.14 15.23
CA GLU A 34 0.85 -2.80 14.25
C GLU A 34 0.93 -3.75 13.05
N SER A 35 0.34 -4.94 13.13
CA SER A 35 0.27 -5.92 12.06
C SER A 35 -0.99 -5.79 11.19
N THR A 36 -2.08 -5.21 11.72
CA THR A 36 -3.37 -5.04 11.01
C THR A 36 -3.64 -3.62 10.54
N TYR A 37 -2.63 -2.74 10.60
CA TYR A 37 -2.76 -1.33 10.22
C TYR A 37 -3.32 -1.12 8.80
N TRP A 38 -3.09 -2.08 7.90
CA TRP A 38 -3.52 -2.08 6.51
C TRP A 38 -4.99 -2.51 6.32
N MET A 39 -5.63 -3.09 7.33
CA MET A 39 -7.01 -3.55 7.26
C MET A 39 -7.98 -2.39 7.46
N PHE A 40 -9.08 -2.39 6.69
CA PHE A 40 -10.15 -1.41 6.85
C PHE A 40 -10.88 -1.65 8.17
N SER A 41 -11.47 -0.58 8.72
CA SER A 41 -12.20 -0.69 10.01
C SER A 41 -13.38 -1.66 9.98
N TYR A 42 -13.92 -2.01 8.82
CA TYR A 42 -15.03 -2.97 8.70
C TYR A 42 -14.56 -4.41 8.49
N ASP A 43 -13.26 -4.64 8.27
CA ASP A 43 -12.70 -6.00 8.18
C ASP A 43 -12.57 -6.64 9.58
N PHE A 44 -12.59 -5.82 10.63
CA PHE A 44 -12.59 -6.29 12.01
C PHE A 44 -13.97 -6.83 12.40
N LYS A 45 -13.97 -8.01 13.01
CA LYS A 45 -15.20 -8.61 13.54
C LYS A 45 -15.73 -7.75 14.69
N SER A 46 -17.00 -7.32 14.60
CA SER A 46 -17.66 -6.60 15.68
C SER A 46 -17.76 -7.47 16.92
N GLN A 47 -17.38 -6.93 18.08
CA GLN A 47 -17.49 -7.64 19.36
C GLN A 47 -18.95 -7.74 19.85
N ASN A 48 -19.80 -6.78 19.49
CA ASN A 48 -21.20 -6.76 19.89
C ASN A 48 -22.05 -7.66 18.96
N LYS A 49 -22.87 -8.53 19.57
CA LYS A 49 -23.90 -9.33 18.88
C LYS A 49 -25.14 -8.51 18.50
N GLU A 50 -25.38 -7.41 19.21
CA GLU A 50 -26.48 -6.48 18.95
C GLU A 50 -25.98 -5.22 18.26
N TRP A 51 -26.70 -4.77 17.24
CA TRP A 51 -26.36 -3.57 16.49
C TRP A 51 -26.78 -2.32 17.28
N VAL A 52 -25.81 -1.47 17.60
CA VAL A 52 -26.02 -0.18 18.27
C VAL A 52 -25.32 0.89 17.43
N PRO A 53 -25.95 2.05 17.16
CA PRO A 53 -25.32 3.11 16.38
C PRO A 53 -24.05 3.63 17.07
N GLU A 54 -22.94 3.60 16.34
CA GLU A 54 -21.64 4.03 16.83
C GLU A 54 -21.56 5.58 16.88
N ASN A 55 -20.73 6.11 17.77
CA ASN A 55 -20.57 7.56 17.92
C ASN A 55 -20.07 8.22 16.62
N ASN A 56 -20.73 9.29 16.18
CA ASN A 56 -20.37 10.08 14.99
C ASN A 56 -18.90 10.53 14.94
N VAL A 57 -18.28 10.80 16.10
CA VAL A 57 -16.85 11.17 16.18
C VAL A 57 -15.95 9.98 15.82
N LEU A 58 -16.29 8.78 16.29
CA LEU A 58 -15.56 7.55 15.98
C LEU A 58 -15.72 7.19 14.50
N LEU A 59 -16.94 7.29 13.97
CA LEU A 59 -17.23 7.07 12.55
C LEU A 59 -16.39 8.00 11.65
N LYS A 60 -16.28 9.29 12.00
CA LYS A 60 -15.43 10.24 11.26
C LYS A 60 -13.96 9.84 11.29
N ARG A 61 -13.44 9.35 12.42
CA ARG A 61 -12.05 8.88 12.54
C ARG A 61 -11.80 7.62 11.71
N LYS A 62 -12.69 6.62 11.80
CA LYS A 62 -12.64 5.39 10.99
C LYS A 62 -12.64 5.69 9.50
N ARG A 63 -13.52 6.58 9.03
CA ARG A 63 -13.54 7.00 7.61
C ARG A 63 -12.23 7.65 7.17
N LYS A 64 -11.67 8.57 7.96
CA LYS A 64 -10.37 9.20 7.66
C LYS A 64 -9.24 8.16 7.56
N ARG A 65 -9.17 7.22 8.51
CA ARG A 65 -8.20 6.12 8.48
C ARG A 65 -8.38 5.24 7.24
N ASN A 66 -9.63 4.86 6.91
CA ASN A 66 -9.94 4.07 5.73
C ASN A 66 -9.55 4.78 4.42
N THR A 67 -9.72 6.10 4.32
CA THR A 67 -9.23 6.85 3.15
C THR A 67 -7.71 6.76 2.98
N LEU A 68 -6.96 6.79 4.08
CA LEU A 68 -5.50 6.63 4.04
C LEU A 68 -5.08 5.21 3.66
N ILE A 69 -5.79 4.19 4.16
CA ILE A 69 -5.57 2.79 3.77
C ILE A 69 -5.86 2.60 2.29
N PHE A 70 -6.93 3.20 1.77
CA PHE A 70 -7.22 3.19 0.34
C PHE A 70 -6.09 3.84 -0.48
N ALA A 71 -5.59 5.00 -0.03
CA ALA A 71 -4.44 5.65 -0.67
C ALA A 71 -3.17 4.77 -0.62
N LEU A 72 -2.95 4.04 0.48
CA LEU A 72 -1.86 3.07 0.60
C LEU A 72 -2.00 1.96 -0.46
N TYR A 73 -3.20 1.41 -0.66
CA TYR A 73 -3.44 0.38 -1.67
C TYR A 73 -3.20 0.87 -3.09
N ILE A 74 -3.67 2.08 -3.41
CA ILE A 74 -3.38 2.70 -4.71
C ILE A 74 -1.87 2.86 -4.90
N ASN A 75 -1.15 3.31 -3.88
CA ASN A 75 0.30 3.46 -3.98
C ASN A 75 1.01 2.12 -4.18
N VAL A 76 0.64 1.07 -3.43
CA VAL A 76 1.16 -0.28 -3.61
C VAL A 76 0.88 -0.83 -5.01
N PHE A 77 -0.31 -0.56 -5.56
CA PHE A 77 -0.66 -0.93 -6.93
C PHE A 77 0.22 -0.21 -7.97
N LEU A 78 0.49 1.08 -7.78
CA LEU A 78 1.42 1.82 -8.64
C LEU A 78 2.86 1.29 -8.53
N ILE A 79 3.31 0.93 -7.32
CA ILE A 79 4.60 0.26 -7.10
C ILE A 79 4.65 -1.04 -7.90
N PHE A 80 3.60 -1.87 -7.84
CA PHE A 80 3.53 -3.11 -8.60
C PHE A 80 3.67 -2.88 -10.11
N LEU A 81 2.94 -1.92 -10.68
CA LEU A 81 3.02 -1.60 -12.12
C LEU A 81 4.42 -1.11 -12.53
N THR A 82 4.98 -0.17 -11.75
CA THR A 82 6.30 0.39 -12.03
C THR A 82 7.43 -0.62 -11.83
N PHE A 83 7.29 -1.52 -10.87
CA PHE A 83 8.22 -2.62 -10.65
C PHE A 83 8.22 -3.61 -11.81
N ASN A 84 7.04 -3.97 -12.34
CA ASN A 84 6.97 -4.81 -13.55
C ASN A 84 7.70 -4.17 -14.74
N SER A 85 7.51 -2.86 -14.95
CA SER A 85 8.25 -2.13 -15.98
C SER A 85 9.76 -2.13 -15.72
N PHE A 86 10.19 -1.98 -14.46
CA PHE A 86 11.59 -2.05 -14.08
C PHE A 86 12.21 -3.42 -14.41
N ILE A 87 11.52 -4.51 -14.10
CA ILE A 87 11.97 -5.87 -14.43
C ILE A 87 12.09 -6.08 -15.94
N ALA A 88 11.16 -5.55 -16.74
CA ALA A 88 11.26 -5.60 -18.20
C ALA A 88 12.52 -4.90 -18.72
N TYR A 89 12.84 -3.70 -18.21
CA TYR A 89 14.08 -3.01 -18.56
C TYR A 89 15.33 -3.77 -18.09
N LEU A 90 15.28 -4.38 -16.92
CA LEU A 90 16.39 -5.17 -16.38
C LEU A 90 16.66 -6.39 -17.28
N LEU A 91 15.60 -7.09 -17.72
CA LEU A 91 15.71 -8.22 -18.64
C LEU A 91 16.32 -7.81 -19.99
N ASP A 92 15.89 -6.68 -20.55
CA ASP A 92 16.43 -6.14 -21.80
C ASP A 92 17.94 -5.86 -21.69
N VAL A 93 18.38 -5.26 -20.57
CA VAL A 93 19.81 -5.05 -20.28
C VAL A 93 20.57 -6.37 -20.16
N ILE A 94 20.01 -7.40 -19.52
CA ILE A 94 20.65 -8.71 -19.41
C ILE A 94 20.83 -9.34 -20.80
N ILE A 95 19.79 -9.33 -21.63
CA ILE A 95 19.84 -9.94 -22.98
C ILE A 95 20.85 -9.21 -23.87
N THR A 96 20.83 -7.88 -23.88
CA THR A 96 21.75 -7.06 -24.68
C THR A 96 23.20 -7.20 -24.21
N THR A 97 23.45 -7.32 -22.91
CA THR A 97 24.81 -7.52 -22.36
C THR A 97 25.35 -8.93 -22.60
N GLN A 98 24.52 -9.96 -22.57
CA GLN A 98 24.96 -11.34 -22.78
C GLN A 98 25.18 -11.71 -24.26
N LYS A 99 24.94 -10.78 -25.22
CA LYS A 99 25.07 -11.03 -26.68
C LYS A 99 24.58 -12.43 -27.05
N PHE A 100 23.33 -12.76 -26.69
CA PHE A 100 22.73 -13.98 -27.22
C PHE A 100 22.59 -13.81 -28.73
N ASN A 101 23.49 -14.43 -29.48
CA ASN A 101 23.32 -14.65 -30.91
C ASN A 101 22.19 -15.66 -31.06
N TYR A 102 20.96 -15.17 -31.17
CA TYR A 102 19.84 -16.00 -31.58
C TYR A 102 20.09 -16.39 -33.05
N PRO A 103 20.12 -17.68 -33.40
CA PRO A 103 20.06 -18.08 -34.79
C PRO A 103 18.70 -17.65 -35.35
N ILE A 104 18.74 -16.87 -36.43
CA ILE A 104 17.57 -16.51 -37.26
C ILE A 104 17.08 -17.78 -37.96
#